data_AF-A0A397V9Y2-F1
#
_entry.id   AF-A0A397V9Y2-F1
#
_cell.length_a   1.000
_cell.length_b   1.000
_cell.length_c   1.000
_cell.angle_alpha   90.00
_cell.angle_beta   90.00
_cell.angle_gamma   90.00
#
_symmetry.space_group_name_H-M   'P 1'
#
loop_
_entity.id
_entity.type
_entity.pdbx_description
1 polymer ?
#
loop_
_entity_poly.entity_id
_entity_poly.type
_entity_poly.pdbx_seq_one_letter_code
_entity_poly.pdbx_strand_id
1 'polypeptide(L)'
;MHLLRSIARKYPSFDYNKCKGVHDIHGFSNPLLARTESIRIWWVMNWPHRQKIIETLPFKPNISLKLWKAVAFGSHVNLQDFTYKNLLSSIKEAEDEHILQSAKGGTISIKRRSYHTIFADISEWLLAFKAYMNAVLIIYENREHELNAYRDHISKLCLRQNFHAVMSYDEDRRVTLITNWDSTLLGLRNRGRG
;
A
#
# COMPACT_ATOMS: atom_id res chain seq x y z
N MET A 1 -25.73 10.96 10.62
CA MET A 1 -24.38 10.36 10.67
C MET A 1 -24.43 9.02 9.93
N HIS A 2 -23.93 8.95 8.70
CA HIS A 2 -23.81 7.66 8.01
C HIS A 2 -22.56 6.95 8.53
N LEU A 3 -22.75 5.86 9.28
CA LEU A 3 -21.70 4.86 9.47
C LEU A 3 -21.25 4.42 8.08
N LEU A 4 -19.99 4.69 7.73
CA LEU A 4 -19.36 4.08 6.57
C LEU A 4 -19.39 2.57 6.80
N ARG A 5 -20.35 1.91 6.15
CA ARG A 5 -20.58 0.47 6.21
C ARG A 5 -19.25 -0.24 5.98
N SER A 6 -18.89 -1.16 6.87
CA SER A 6 -17.79 -2.11 6.67
C SER A 6 -17.87 -2.64 5.25
N ILE A 7 -16.89 -2.28 4.41
CA ILE A 7 -16.82 -2.78 3.05
C ILE A 7 -16.30 -4.20 3.19
N ALA A 8 -17.21 -5.18 3.03
CA ALA A 8 -16.84 -6.57 2.97
C ALA A 8 -15.71 -6.75 1.94
N ARG A 9 -14.68 -7.49 2.34
CA ARG A 9 -13.48 -7.73 1.56
C ARG A 9 -13.84 -8.23 0.16
N LYS A 10 -13.36 -7.52 -0.86
CA LYS A 10 -13.61 -7.89 -2.26
C LYS A 10 -12.68 -9.00 -2.77
N TYR A 11 -11.58 -9.25 -2.07
CA TYR A 11 -10.47 -10.07 -2.56
C TYR A 11 -10.06 -11.17 -1.59
N PRO A 12 -9.83 -12.40 -2.08
CA PRO A 12 -9.26 -13.46 -1.26
C PRO A 12 -7.83 -13.09 -0.83
N SER A 13 -7.48 -13.40 0.42
CA SER A 13 -6.11 -13.35 0.91
C SER A 13 -5.33 -14.61 0.56
N PHE A 14 -4.01 -14.48 0.59
CA PHE A 14 -3.14 -15.64 0.68
C PHE A 14 -3.33 -16.39 2.00
N ASP A 15 -3.52 -17.71 1.91
CA ASP A 15 -3.50 -18.60 3.07
C ASP A 15 -2.05 -19.00 3.40
N TYR A 16 -1.42 -18.18 4.26
CA TYR A 16 -0.05 -18.40 4.68
C TYR A 16 0.14 -19.63 5.57
N ASN A 17 -0.93 -20.23 6.10
CA ASN A 17 -0.81 -21.47 6.86
C ASN A 17 -0.43 -22.66 5.96
N LYS A 18 -0.66 -22.53 4.64
CA LYS A 18 -0.24 -23.51 3.62
C LYS A 18 1.13 -23.20 3.02
N CYS A 19 1.73 -22.05 3.35
CA CYS A 19 3.03 -21.65 2.83
C CYS A 19 4.15 -22.23 3.70
N LYS A 20 5.03 -23.03 3.08
CA LYS A 20 6.26 -23.48 3.75
C LYS A 20 7.17 -22.27 4.04
N GLY A 21 7.79 -22.25 5.22
CA GLY A 21 8.81 -21.26 5.59
C GLY A 21 8.30 -19.92 6.08
N VAL A 22 7.01 -19.79 6.45
CA VAL A 22 6.56 -18.65 7.26
C VAL A 22 7.00 -18.92 8.70
N HIS A 23 7.97 -18.14 9.17
CA HIS A 23 8.53 -18.29 10.51
C HIS A 23 7.80 -17.40 11.50
N ASP A 24 7.68 -17.87 12.74
CA ASP A 24 7.25 -17.01 13.83
C ASP A 24 8.37 -16.02 14.17
N ILE A 25 8.00 -14.75 14.26
CA ILE A 25 8.92 -13.68 14.61
C ILE A 25 8.69 -13.26 16.05
N HIS A 26 9.78 -13.21 16.81
CA HIS A 26 9.80 -12.74 18.20
C HIS A 26 10.25 -11.27 18.28
N GLY A 27 10.00 -10.63 19.42
CA GLY A 27 10.46 -9.26 19.69
C GLY A 27 9.46 -8.15 19.37
N PHE A 28 8.27 -8.48 18.85
CA PHE A 28 7.18 -7.54 18.67
C PHE A 28 6.26 -7.55 19.88
N SER A 29 5.87 -6.37 20.35
CA SER A 29 4.90 -6.23 21.44
C SER A 29 3.47 -6.57 20.99
N ASN A 30 3.20 -6.47 19.69
CA ASN A 30 1.91 -6.73 19.09
C ASN A 30 1.97 -7.97 18.17
N PRO A 31 1.18 -9.04 18.45
CA PRO A 31 1.20 -10.27 17.64
C PRO A 31 0.76 -10.05 16.19
N LEU A 32 -0.08 -9.04 15.91
CA LEU A 32 -0.46 -8.69 14.53
C LEU A 32 0.69 -8.07 13.75
N LEU A 33 1.58 -7.33 14.42
CA LEU A 33 2.79 -6.78 13.79
C LEU A 33 3.81 -7.89 13.55
N ALA A 34 4.01 -8.79 14.51
CA ALA A 34 4.82 -10.00 14.34
C ALA A 34 4.38 -10.80 13.11
N ARG A 35 3.07 -11.03 12.97
CA ARG A 35 2.50 -11.75 11.81
C ARG A 35 2.71 -10.99 10.50
N THR A 36 2.53 -9.67 10.49
CA THR A 36 2.79 -8.83 9.31
C THR A 36 4.25 -8.97 8.88
N GLU A 37 5.18 -8.87 9.82
CA GLU A 37 6.61 -9.01 9.55
C GLU A 37 6.97 -10.41 9.04
N SER A 38 6.35 -11.44 9.61
CA SER A 38 6.53 -12.84 9.19
C SER A 38 6.16 -13.04 7.72
N ILE A 39 5.02 -12.46 7.31
CA ILE A 39 4.56 -12.47 5.92
C ILE A 39 5.51 -11.66 5.02
N ARG A 40 5.97 -10.48 5.48
CA ARG A 40 6.89 -9.62 4.73
C ARG A 40 8.20 -10.32 4.43
N ILE A 41 8.84 -10.93 5.44
CA ILE A 41 10.08 -11.71 5.26
C ILE A 41 9.85 -12.86 4.28
N TRP A 42 8.73 -13.57 4.40
CA TRP A 42 8.39 -14.63 3.47
C TRP A 42 8.32 -14.12 2.03
N TRP A 43 7.68 -12.98 1.77
CA TRP A 43 7.64 -12.38 0.44
C TRP A 43 9.01 -11.94 -0.07
N VAL A 44 9.83 -11.33 0.77
CA VAL A 44 11.19 -10.92 0.41
C VAL A 44 12.01 -12.13 -0.05
N MET A 45 11.95 -13.24 0.70
CA MET A 45 12.71 -14.45 0.41
C MET A 45 12.18 -15.21 -0.82
N ASN A 46 10.88 -15.10 -1.12
CA ASN A 46 10.23 -15.89 -2.16
C ASN A 46 9.83 -15.10 -3.41
N TRP A 47 10.10 -13.79 -3.46
CA TRP A 47 9.62 -12.89 -4.52
C TRP A 47 9.86 -13.41 -5.95
N PRO A 48 11.10 -13.82 -6.35
CA PRO A 48 11.36 -14.25 -7.73
C PRO A 48 10.48 -15.40 -8.20
N HIS A 49 10.05 -16.27 -7.28
CA HIS A 49 9.25 -17.46 -7.58
C HIS A 49 7.75 -17.24 -7.36
N ARG A 50 7.36 -16.32 -6.47
CA ARG A 50 5.96 -16.16 -6.04
C ARG A 50 5.24 -14.97 -6.65
N GLN A 51 5.96 -14.06 -7.31
CA GLN A 51 5.33 -12.91 -7.98
C GLN A 51 4.28 -13.32 -9.03
N LYS A 52 4.49 -14.43 -9.74
CA LYS A 52 3.52 -14.97 -10.72
C LYS A 52 2.17 -15.33 -10.09
N ILE A 53 2.16 -15.71 -8.82
CA ILE A 53 0.90 -16.04 -8.14
C ILE A 53 0.03 -14.78 -8.02
N ILE A 54 0.63 -13.62 -7.77
CA ILE A 54 -0.07 -12.34 -7.77
C ILE A 54 -0.65 -12.05 -9.16
N GLU A 55 0.08 -12.32 -10.24
CA GLU A 55 -0.42 -12.12 -11.61
C GLU A 55 -1.67 -12.97 -11.90
N THR A 56 -1.70 -14.20 -11.39
CA THR A 56 -2.83 -15.13 -11.59
C THR A 56 -4.04 -14.88 -10.68
N LEU A 57 -3.96 -13.94 -9.73
CA LEU A 57 -5.07 -13.68 -8.81
C LEU A 57 -6.27 -13.08 -9.56
N PRO A 58 -7.46 -13.71 -9.48
CA PRO A 58 -8.65 -13.16 -10.11
C PRO A 58 -9.04 -11.85 -9.42
N PHE A 59 -9.47 -10.88 -10.24
CA PHE A 59 -10.01 -9.59 -9.80
C PHE A 59 -9.04 -8.66 -9.04
N LYS A 60 -7.74 -8.98 -8.93
CA LYS A 60 -6.76 -8.15 -8.21
C LYS A 60 -6.75 -6.68 -8.68
N PRO A 61 -6.39 -5.71 -7.80
CA PRO A 61 -6.10 -4.36 -8.23
C PRO A 61 -5.11 -4.32 -9.39
N ASN A 62 -5.43 -3.54 -10.41
CA ASN A 62 -4.59 -3.41 -11.59
C ASN A 62 -3.48 -2.40 -11.35
N ILE A 63 -2.47 -2.84 -10.61
CA ILE A 63 -1.25 -2.08 -10.31
C ILE A 63 -0.03 -2.79 -10.90
N SER A 64 1.02 -2.01 -11.19
CA SER A 64 2.26 -2.54 -11.74
C SER A 64 2.94 -3.54 -10.80
N LEU A 65 3.75 -4.44 -11.38
CA LEU A 65 4.52 -5.42 -10.61
C LEU A 65 5.46 -4.75 -9.60
N LYS A 66 6.02 -3.59 -9.94
CA LYS A 66 6.82 -2.76 -9.04
C LYS A 66 6.02 -2.32 -7.81
N LEU A 67 4.77 -1.91 -8.00
CA LEU A 67 3.92 -1.48 -6.88
C LEU A 67 3.48 -2.67 -6.03
N TRP A 68 3.16 -3.81 -6.65
CA TRP A 68 2.94 -5.06 -5.93
C TRP A 68 4.14 -5.46 -5.07
N LYS A 69 5.36 -5.34 -5.61
CA LYS A 69 6.58 -5.62 -4.87
C LYS A 69 6.75 -4.70 -3.67
N ALA A 70 6.51 -3.40 -3.86
CA ALA A 70 6.60 -2.43 -2.77
C ALA A 70 5.59 -2.74 -1.65
N VAL A 71 4.34 -3.07 -2.00
CA VAL A 71 3.34 -3.54 -1.04
C VAL A 71 3.82 -4.81 -0.33
N ALA A 72 4.23 -5.84 -1.07
CA ALA A 72 4.68 -7.11 -0.52
C ALA A 72 5.91 -6.96 0.40
N PHE A 73 6.76 -5.98 0.15
CA PHE A 73 7.98 -5.75 0.93
C PHE A 73 7.76 -4.80 2.12
N GLY A 74 6.55 -4.27 2.30
CA GLY A 74 6.25 -3.27 3.32
C GLY A 74 6.98 -1.94 3.08
N SER A 75 7.38 -1.65 1.84
CA SER A 75 8.04 -0.41 1.45
C SER A 75 7.05 0.75 1.38
N HIS A 76 7.57 1.99 1.37
CA HIS A 76 6.76 3.16 1.06
C HIS A 76 6.07 2.98 -0.29
N VAL A 77 4.79 3.35 -0.35
CA VAL A 77 4.07 3.53 -1.60
C VAL A 77 3.44 4.91 -1.62
N ASN A 78 3.56 5.59 -2.75
CA ASN A 78 2.82 6.82 -2.96
C ASN A 78 1.36 6.45 -3.21
N LEU A 79 0.45 7.00 -2.42
CA LEU A 79 -0.97 6.68 -2.55
C LEU A 79 -1.55 7.15 -3.89
N GLN A 80 -0.93 8.15 -4.51
CA GLN A 80 -1.30 8.60 -5.84
C GLN A 80 -1.12 7.51 -6.90
N ASP A 81 -0.20 6.57 -6.71
CA ASP A 81 0.00 5.42 -7.62
C ASP A 81 -1.24 4.51 -7.68
N PHE A 82 -2.16 4.64 -6.71
CA PHE A 82 -3.43 3.92 -6.64
C PHE A 82 -4.63 4.71 -7.17
N THR A 83 -4.43 5.92 -7.70
CA THR A 83 -5.52 6.68 -8.34
C THR A 83 -5.96 6.02 -9.63
N TYR A 84 -7.26 6.13 -9.95
CA TYR A 84 -7.84 5.51 -11.15
C TYR A 84 -7.09 5.86 -12.44
N LYS A 85 -6.62 7.10 -12.57
CA LYS A 85 -5.81 7.56 -13.73
C LYS A 85 -4.50 6.77 -13.85
N ASN A 86 -3.81 6.55 -12.73
CA ASN A 86 -2.54 5.82 -12.69
C ASN A 86 -2.74 4.31 -12.85
N LEU A 87 -3.85 3.76 -12.34
CA LEU A 87 -4.23 2.37 -12.60
C LEU A 87 -4.45 2.13 -14.10
N LEU A 88 -5.18 3.03 -14.78
CA LEU A 88 -5.42 2.93 -16.23
C LEU A 88 -4.15 3.09 -17.06
N SER A 89 -3.21 3.98 -16.68
CA SER A 89 -1.95 4.12 -17.43
C SER A 89 -1.07 2.89 -17.32
N SER A 90 -1.10 2.19 -16.18
CA SER A 90 -0.33 0.94 -16.01
C SER A 90 -0.82 -0.19 -16.92
N ILE A 91 -2.08 -0.18 -17.35
CA ILE A 91 -2.62 -1.11 -18.36
C ILE A 91 -1.93 -0.91 -19.70
N LYS A 92 -1.78 0.35 -20.12
CA LYS A 92 -1.12 0.70 -21.38
C LYS A 92 0.37 0.38 -21.34
N GLU A 93 1.02 0.63 -20.21
CA GLU A 93 2.45 0.33 -20.05
C GLU A 93 2.74 -1.19 -20.02
N ALA A 94 1.80 -2.02 -19.55
CA ALA A 94 1.93 -3.49 -19.60
C ALA A 94 1.74 -4.07 -21.02
N GLU A 95 1.05 -3.36 -21.91
CA GLU A 95 0.96 -3.71 -23.35
C GLU A 95 2.22 -3.26 -24.12
N ASP A 96 2.94 -2.25 -23.62
CA ASP A 96 4.11 -1.63 -24.27
C ASP A 96 5.49 -2.11 -23.76
N GLU A 97 5.56 -3.17 -22.94
CA GLU A 97 6.82 -3.69 -22.34
C GLU A 97 7.89 -4.19 -23.34
N HIS A 98 7.72 -3.98 -24.66
CA HIS A 98 8.69 -4.33 -25.69
C HIS A 98 9.39 -3.18 -26.42
N ILE A 99 9.21 -1.91 -26.06
CA ILE A 99 9.89 -0.82 -26.79
C ILE A 99 10.87 -0.07 -25.88
N LEU A 100 12.06 -0.64 -25.72
CA LEU A 100 13.26 0.12 -25.38
C LEU A 100 13.53 1.12 -26.51
N GLN A 101 13.09 2.37 -26.35
CA GLN A 101 13.54 3.45 -27.23
C GLN A 101 14.97 3.84 -26.88
N SER A 102 15.91 3.27 -27.63
CA SER A 102 17.28 3.76 -27.70
C SER A 102 17.30 5.09 -28.46
N ALA A 103 17.63 6.19 -27.79
CA ALA A 103 17.97 7.44 -28.45
C ALA A 103 19.43 7.36 -28.96
N LYS A 104 19.65 7.63 -30.25
CA LYS A 104 20.98 7.82 -30.84
C LYS A 104 21.71 8.93 -30.06
N GLY A 105 22.66 8.57 -29.20
CA GLY A 105 23.47 9.54 -28.45
C GLY A 105 23.90 9.16 -27.03
N GLY A 106 23.69 7.91 -26.56
CA GLY A 106 24.30 7.40 -25.32
C GLY A 106 23.84 8.08 -24.01
N THR A 107 22.92 9.03 -24.06
CA THR A 107 22.43 9.76 -22.90
C THR A 107 21.09 9.18 -22.46
N ILE A 108 21.10 8.38 -21.39
CA ILE A 108 19.90 7.92 -20.71
C ILE A 108 19.37 9.10 -19.89
N SER A 109 18.35 9.79 -20.39
CA SER A 109 17.63 10.77 -19.58
C SER A 109 16.47 10.09 -18.85
N ILE A 110 16.65 9.88 -17.53
CA ILE A 110 15.54 9.47 -16.65
C ILE A 110 14.72 10.73 -16.39
N LYS A 111 13.74 11.02 -17.23
CA LYS A 111 12.69 11.99 -16.88
C LYS A 111 11.85 11.37 -15.77
N ARG A 112 12.17 11.72 -14.52
CA ARG A 112 11.28 11.51 -13.37
C ARG A 112 9.97 12.24 -13.70
N ARG A 113 8.91 11.51 -14.07
CA ARG A 113 7.57 12.11 -14.18
C ARG A 113 7.25 12.69 -12.80
N SER A 114 7.06 14.01 -12.75
CA SER A 114 6.59 14.72 -11.58
C SER A 114 5.15 14.28 -11.31
N TYR A 115 4.97 13.23 -10.51
CA TYR A 115 3.67 12.85 -9.98
C TYR A 115 3.43 13.68 -8.70
N HIS A 116 3.15 14.96 -8.89
CA HIS A 116 2.59 15.82 -7.83
C HIS A 116 1.14 16.16 -8.17
N THR A 117 0.31 15.14 -8.33
CA THR A 117 -1.14 15.32 -8.34
C THR A 117 -1.66 15.11 -6.92
N ILE A 118 -1.56 16.17 -6.12
CA ILE A 118 -2.21 16.24 -4.80
C ILE A 118 -3.68 15.86 -4.99
N PHE A 119 -4.22 15.04 -4.08
CA PHE A 119 -5.65 14.73 -4.10
C PHE A 119 -6.47 16.03 -4.08
N ALA A 120 -7.49 16.13 -4.92
CA ALA A 120 -8.35 17.31 -4.95
C ALA A 120 -9.30 17.34 -3.74
N ASP A 121 -9.78 16.18 -3.32
CA ASP A 121 -10.71 16.03 -2.22
C ASP A 121 -10.59 14.67 -1.51
N ILE A 122 -11.38 14.50 -0.45
CA ILE A 122 -11.40 13.26 0.32
C ILE A 122 -11.95 12.07 -0.47
N SER A 123 -12.80 12.29 -1.47
CA SER A 123 -13.34 11.20 -2.29
C SER A 123 -12.23 10.56 -3.14
N GLU A 124 -11.37 11.38 -3.75
CA GLU A 124 -10.19 10.88 -4.47
C GLU A 124 -9.25 10.11 -3.54
N TRP A 125 -8.98 10.65 -2.35
CA TRP A 125 -8.18 9.95 -1.34
C TRP A 125 -8.82 8.62 -0.92
N LEU A 126 -10.13 8.59 -0.65
CA LEU A 126 -10.85 7.38 -0.26
C LEU A 126 -10.82 6.30 -1.35
N LEU A 127 -10.91 6.69 -2.62
CA LEU A 127 -10.82 5.77 -3.75
C LEU A 127 -9.40 5.18 -3.87
N ALA A 128 -8.37 6.02 -3.81
CA ALA A 128 -6.98 5.58 -3.85
C ALA A 128 -6.62 4.72 -2.62
N PHE A 129 -7.05 5.13 -1.43
CA PHE A 129 -6.88 4.38 -0.19
C PHE A 129 -7.59 3.04 -0.23
N LYS A 130 -8.80 2.96 -0.80
CA LYS A 130 -9.49 1.69 -1.01
C LYS A 130 -8.71 0.76 -1.95
N ALA A 131 -8.17 1.27 -3.05
CA ALA A 131 -7.34 0.47 -3.96
C ALA A 131 -6.04 -0.02 -3.28
N TYR A 132 -5.40 0.84 -2.49
CA TYR A 132 -4.26 0.48 -1.65
C TYR A 132 -4.62 -0.60 -0.63
N MET A 133 -5.70 -0.40 0.15
CA MET A 133 -6.20 -1.38 1.11
C MET A 133 -6.45 -2.73 0.45
N ASN A 134 -7.08 -2.75 -0.72
CA ASN A 134 -7.34 -3.99 -1.44
C ASN A 134 -6.05 -4.73 -1.80
N ALA A 135 -5.01 -4.02 -2.25
CA ALA A 135 -3.72 -4.61 -2.55
C ALA A 135 -3.01 -5.10 -1.27
N VAL A 136 -2.99 -4.28 -0.22
CA VAL A 136 -2.40 -4.65 1.08
C VAL A 136 -3.09 -5.86 1.65
N LEU A 137 -4.43 -5.91 1.64
CA LEU A 137 -5.18 -7.00 2.24
C LEU A 137 -5.03 -8.30 1.47
N ILE A 138 -4.80 -8.30 0.16
CA ILE A 138 -4.43 -9.54 -0.54
C ILE A 138 -3.19 -10.18 0.11
N ILE A 139 -2.21 -9.35 0.48
CA ILE A 139 -0.95 -9.79 1.09
C ILE A 139 -1.04 -9.95 2.61
N TYR A 140 -1.66 -9.03 3.33
CA TYR A 140 -1.62 -8.88 4.78
C TYR A 140 -3.04 -8.81 5.36
N GLU A 141 -3.71 -9.95 5.43
CA GLU A 141 -5.10 -9.99 5.88
C GLU A 141 -5.33 -9.48 7.29
N ASN A 142 -4.35 -9.72 8.15
CA ASN A 142 -4.35 -9.34 9.55
C ASN A 142 -4.34 -7.82 9.77
N ARG A 143 -4.19 -7.01 8.71
CA ARG A 143 -4.23 -5.54 8.77
C ARG A 143 -5.60 -4.92 8.50
N GLU A 144 -6.64 -5.71 8.22
CA GLU A 144 -7.96 -5.19 7.85
C GLU A 144 -8.56 -4.24 8.89
N HIS A 145 -8.52 -4.62 10.17
CA HIS A 145 -9.03 -3.77 11.24
C HIS A 145 -8.24 -2.46 11.34
N GLU A 146 -6.91 -2.52 11.31
CA GLU A 146 -6.02 -1.35 11.37
C GLU A 146 -6.33 -0.36 10.24
N LEU A 147 -6.39 -0.84 9.00
CA LEU A 147 -6.60 -0.01 7.82
C LEU A 147 -8.00 0.62 7.79
N ASN A 148 -9.04 -0.13 8.17
CA ASN A 148 -10.39 0.41 8.28
C ASN A 148 -10.46 1.51 9.36
N ALA A 149 -9.87 1.26 10.53
CA ALA A 149 -9.85 2.23 11.62
C ALA A 149 -9.05 3.50 11.22
N TYR A 150 -7.97 3.35 10.45
CA TYR A 150 -7.22 4.49 9.92
C TYR A 150 -8.00 5.28 8.87
N ARG A 151 -8.70 4.62 7.94
CA ARG A 151 -9.61 5.27 6.99
C ARG A 151 -10.64 6.13 7.72
N ASP A 152 -11.27 5.56 8.73
CA ASP A 152 -12.30 6.25 9.50
C ASP A 152 -11.70 7.40 10.32
N HIS A 153 -10.47 7.27 10.81
CA HIS A 153 -9.73 8.35 11.47
C HIS A 153 -9.45 9.52 10.54
N ILE A 154 -8.88 9.28 9.36
CA ILE A 154 -8.65 10.33 8.35
C ILE A 154 -9.97 10.99 7.94
N SER A 155 -11.02 10.19 7.72
CA SER A 155 -12.35 10.72 7.40
C SER A 155 -12.89 11.67 8.47
N LYS A 156 -12.72 11.31 9.76
CA LYS A 156 -13.09 12.18 10.88
C LYS A 156 -12.23 13.43 10.98
N LEU A 157 -10.93 13.35 10.67
CA LEU A 157 -10.04 14.50 10.68
C LEU A 157 -10.42 15.52 9.61
N CYS A 158 -10.76 15.07 8.40
CA CYS A 158 -11.20 15.96 7.31
C CYS A 158 -12.52 16.70 7.62
N LEU A 159 -13.35 16.21 8.55
CA LEU A 159 -14.52 16.95 9.03
C LEU A 159 -14.17 18.13 9.95
N ARG A 160 -12.96 18.15 10.50
CA ARG A 160 -12.54 19.11 11.55
C ARG A 160 -11.37 20.00 11.12
N GLN A 161 -10.61 19.59 10.12
CA GLN A 161 -9.35 20.22 9.72
C GLN A 161 -9.31 20.47 8.22
N ASN A 162 -8.44 21.38 7.79
CA ASN A 162 -8.20 21.62 6.37
C ASN A 162 -7.71 20.34 5.68
N PHE A 163 -8.30 20.01 4.54
CA PHE A 163 -8.01 18.78 3.81
C PHE A 163 -6.52 18.60 3.48
N HIS A 164 -5.83 19.66 3.02
CA HIS A 164 -4.41 19.57 2.68
C HIS A 164 -3.53 19.29 3.90
N ALA A 165 -3.87 19.89 5.05
CA ALA A 165 -3.17 19.58 6.31
C ALA A 165 -3.36 18.10 6.71
N VAL A 166 -4.55 17.54 6.50
CA VAL A 166 -4.81 16.11 6.74
C VAL A 166 -4.06 15.23 5.75
N MET A 167 -3.89 15.64 4.49
CA MET A 167 -3.09 14.89 3.50
C MET A 167 -1.60 14.89 3.85
N SER A 168 -1.05 16.01 4.30
CA SER A 168 0.33 16.06 4.81
C SER A 168 0.50 15.17 6.04
N TYR A 169 -0.47 15.18 6.95
CA TYR A 169 -0.49 14.26 8.11
C TYR A 169 -0.54 12.79 7.67
N ASP A 170 -1.38 12.43 6.71
CA ASP A 170 -1.46 11.05 6.19
C ASP A 170 -0.14 10.59 5.58
N GLU A 171 0.48 11.44 4.76
CA GLU A 171 1.76 11.14 4.12
C GLU A 171 2.87 10.92 5.15
N ASP A 172 3.02 11.86 6.10
CA ASP A 172 4.00 11.76 7.18
C ASP A 172 3.83 10.47 8.02
N ARG A 173 2.57 10.11 8.30
CA ARG A 173 2.23 8.87 9.04
C ARG A 173 2.64 7.62 8.27
N ARG A 174 2.34 7.55 6.98
CA ARG A 174 2.70 6.40 6.13
C ARG A 174 4.21 6.30 5.90
N VAL A 175 4.93 7.42 5.85
CA VAL A 175 6.40 7.44 5.77
C VAL A 175 7.01 6.95 7.09
N THR A 176 6.56 7.49 8.23
CA THR A 176 7.08 7.13 9.56
C THR A 176 6.86 5.65 9.92
N LEU A 177 5.79 5.04 9.42
CA LEU A 177 5.55 3.61 9.64
C LEU A 177 6.70 2.71 9.14
N ILE A 178 7.43 3.14 8.11
CA ILE A 178 8.52 2.38 7.50
C ILE A 178 9.78 2.44 8.37
N THR A 179 9.92 3.45 9.22
CA THR A 179 11.05 3.56 10.14
C THR A 179 10.72 3.01 11.53
N ASN A 180 9.44 2.69 11.80
CA ASN A 180 8.97 2.17 13.07
C ASN A 180 8.04 0.97 12.88
N TRP A 181 8.64 -0.18 12.60
CA TRP A 181 7.94 -1.43 12.28
C TRP A 181 7.11 -2.00 13.45
N ASP A 182 7.38 -1.57 14.68
CA ASP A 182 6.65 -2.00 15.88
C ASP A 182 5.45 -1.06 16.20
N SER A 183 5.09 -0.18 15.25
CA SER A 183 3.95 0.72 15.34
C SER A 183 2.91 0.46 14.25
N THR A 184 1.67 0.88 14.50
CA THR A 184 0.58 0.86 13.51
C THR A 184 0.31 2.28 12.99
N LEU A 185 -0.48 2.40 11.92
CA LEU A 185 -0.95 3.69 11.41
C LEU A 185 -1.67 4.54 12.49
N LEU A 186 -2.24 3.90 13.52
CA LEU A 186 -2.91 4.56 14.65
C LEU A 186 -2.03 4.66 15.91
N GLY A 187 -0.95 3.89 16.00
CA GLY A 187 -0.13 3.72 17.20
C GLY A 187 0.95 4.79 17.40
N LEU A 188 1.23 5.62 16.41
CA LEU A 188 2.21 6.72 16.50
C LEU A 188 1.66 7.89 17.35
N ARG A 189 1.24 7.65 18.60
CA ARG A 189 0.89 8.74 19.51
C ARG A 189 2.18 9.30 20.11
N ASN A 190 2.50 10.54 19.74
CA ASN A 190 3.62 11.39 20.15
C ASN A 190 4.46 10.89 21.35
N ARG A 191 5.67 10.35 21.09
CA ARG A 191 6.76 10.33 22.09
C ARG A 191 7.48 11.68 22.14
N GLY A 192 6.73 12.76 22.33
CA GLY A 192 7.30 14.10 22.21
C GLY A 192 6.37 15.20 22.68
N ARG A 193 5.86 15.08 23.91
CA ARG A 193 5.51 16.18 24.82
C ARG A 193 5.58 15.63 26.25
N GLY A 194 6.79 15.61 26.79
CA GLY A 194 7.05 15.67 28.23
C GLY A 194 7.35 17.11 28.60
#